data_AF-A0A9D8X382-F1
#
_entry.id   AF-A0A9D8X382-F1
#
_cell.length_a   1.000
_cell.length_b   1.000
_cell.length_c   1.000
_cell.angle_alpha   90.00
_cell.angle_beta   90.00
_cell.angle_gamma   90.00
#
_symmetry.space_group_name_H-M   'P 1'
#
loop_
_entity.id
_entity.type
_entity.pdbx_description
1 polymer ?
#
loop_
_entity_poly.entity_id
_entity_poly.type
_entity_poly.pdbx_seq_one_letter_code
_entity_poly.pdbx_strand_id
1 'polypeptide(L)' 'MDYWNIYKDVWNFHKKYADVKEDDAYWEAVVNESNQIAKQYGECKFVINLLLAVIDELERIYKEMKNNADTGI' A
#
# COMPACT_ATOMS: atom_id res chain seq x y z
N MET A 1 -20.33 -8.83 -6.25
CA MET A 1 -19.03 -8.23 -5.87
C MET A 1 -18.24 -8.04 -7.15
N ASP A 2 -17.77 -6.83 -7.41
CA ASP A 2 -17.07 -6.50 -8.65
C ASP A 2 -15.56 -6.69 -8.47
N TYR A 3 -15.12 -7.92 -8.64
CA TYR A 3 -13.72 -8.29 -8.43
C TYR A 3 -12.76 -7.55 -9.37
N TRP A 4 -13.18 -7.28 -10.60
CA TRP A 4 -12.33 -6.64 -11.61
C TRP A 4 -12.01 -5.19 -11.25
N ASN A 5 -13.01 -4.45 -10.76
CA ASN A 5 -12.77 -3.10 -10.27
C ASN A 5 -11.93 -3.11 -8.98
N ILE A 6 -12.15 -4.05 -8.06
CA ILE A 6 -11.28 -4.21 -6.87
C ILE A 6 -9.82 -4.41 -7.28
N TYR A 7 -9.55 -5.34 -8.20
CA TYR A 7 -8.19 -5.59 -8.68
C TYR A 7 -7.58 -4.36 -9.34
N LYS A 8 -8.34 -3.67 -10.19
CA LYS A 8 -7.89 -2.46 -10.87
C LYS A 8 -7.53 -1.35 -9.87
N ASP A 9 -8.36 -1.12 -8.87
CA ASP A 9 -8.15 -0.04 -7.90
C ASP A 9 -6.98 -0.35 -6.97
N VAL A 10 -6.85 -1.61 -6.50
CA VAL A 10 -5.66 -2.03 -5.73
C VAL A 10 -4.39 -1.98 -6.58
N TRP A 11 -4.45 -2.35 -7.86
CA TRP A 11 -3.32 -2.23 -8.77
C TRP A 11 -2.89 -0.77 -8.98
N ASN A 12 -3.86 0.14 -9.17
CA ASN A 12 -3.59 1.58 -9.27
C ASN A 12 -2.97 2.12 -7.98
N PHE A 13 -3.49 1.71 -6.82
CA PHE A 13 -2.94 2.04 -5.51
C PHE A 13 -1.48 1.58 -5.38
N HIS A 14 -1.19 0.30 -5.67
CA HIS A 14 0.18 -0.21 -5.63
C HIS A 14 1.09 0.56 -6.60
N LYS A 15 0.66 0.76 -7.85
CA LYS A 15 1.44 1.52 -8.83
C LYS A 15 1.76 2.94 -8.36
N LYS A 16 0.82 3.62 -7.68
CA LYS A 16 1.00 4.98 -7.17
C LYS A 16 2.06 5.07 -6.07
N TYR A 17 2.12 4.05 -5.21
CA TYR A 17 2.98 4.01 -4.03
C TYR A 17 4.21 3.09 -4.20
N ALA A 18 4.47 2.58 -5.41
CA ALA A 18 5.59 1.67 -5.67
C ALA A 18 6.98 2.31 -5.43
N ASP A 19 7.08 3.64 -5.55
CA ASP A 19 8.27 4.41 -5.16
C ASP A 19 8.16 4.78 -3.67
N VAL A 20 8.61 3.85 -2.82
CA VAL A 20 8.48 3.94 -1.36
C VAL A 20 9.36 5.07 -0.81
N LYS A 21 8.82 5.83 0.14
CA LYS A 21 9.47 6.99 0.76
C LYS A 21 9.52 6.85 2.27
N GLU A 22 10.52 7.46 2.89
CA GLU A 22 10.67 7.51 4.36
C GLU A 22 9.81 8.61 5.02
N ASP A 23 9.12 9.42 4.22
CA ASP A 23 8.37 10.59 4.66
C ASP A 23 7.02 10.22 5.32
N ASP A 24 6.69 10.85 6.45
CA ASP A 24 5.46 10.58 7.19
C ASP A 24 4.21 10.93 6.35
N ALA A 25 4.25 11.98 5.53
CA ALA A 25 3.11 12.36 4.70
C ALA A 25 2.84 11.35 3.58
N TYR A 26 3.87 10.65 3.09
CA TYR A 26 3.70 9.50 2.20
C TYR A 26 2.90 8.38 2.89
N TRP A 27 3.26 8.01 4.13
CA TRP A 27 2.57 6.93 4.86
C TRP A 27 1.14 7.32 5.26
N GLU A 28 0.92 8.57 5.62
CA GLU A 28 -0.42 9.11 5.84
C GLU A 28 -1.29 8.98 4.56
N ALA A 29 -0.72 9.29 3.39
CA ALA A 29 -1.43 9.15 2.11
C ALA A 29 -1.77 7.68 1.79
N VAL A 30 -0.84 6.75 2.02
CA VAL A 30 -1.04 5.29 1.87
C VAL A 30 -2.21 4.81 2.73
N VAL A 31 -2.25 5.19 4.01
CA VAL A 31 -3.31 4.81 4.95
C VAL A 31 -4.65 5.45 4.58
N ASN A 32 -4.66 6.74 4.23
CA ASN A 32 -5.89 7.44 3.88
C ASN A 32 -6.53 6.88 2.61
N GLU A 33 -5.75 6.61 1.56
CA GLU A 33 -6.26 6.10 0.29
C GLU A 33 -6.68 4.63 0.38
N SER A 34 -5.92 3.78 1.07
CA SER A 34 -6.35 2.39 1.31
C SER A 34 -7.67 2.32 2.07
N ASN A 35 -7.87 3.18 3.08
CA ASN A 35 -9.16 3.30 3.78
C ASN A 35 -10.30 3.77 2.86
N GLN A 36 -10.04 4.69 1.94
CA GLN A 36 -11.04 5.13 0.96
C GLN A 36 -11.45 3.99 0.02
N ILE A 37 -10.47 3.24 -0.51
CA ILE A 37 -10.72 2.08 -1.37
C ILE A 37 -11.49 0.99 -0.60
N ALA A 38 -11.11 0.70 0.64
CA ALA A 38 -11.83 -0.26 1.48
C ALA A 38 -13.30 0.14 1.66
N LYS A 39 -13.57 1.42 1.99
CA LYS A 39 -14.92 1.96 2.13
C LYS A 39 -15.73 1.91 0.84
N GLN A 40 -15.12 2.18 -0.31
CA GLN A 40 -15.77 2.09 -1.63
C GLN A 40 -16.39 0.71 -1.88
N TYR A 41 -15.77 -0.36 -1.37
CA TYR A 41 -16.24 -1.73 -1.53
C TYR A 41 -16.91 -2.29 -0.27
N GLY A 42 -17.44 -1.41 0.59
CA GLY A 42 -18.17 -1.79 1.80
C GLY A 42 -17.31 -2.56 2.80
N GLU A 43 -16.01 -2.26 2.85
CA GLU A 43 -15.04 -2.84 3.79
C GLU A 43 -15.03 -4.38 3.73
N CYS A 44 -15.27 -4.93 2.54
CA CYS A 44 -15.29 -6.38 2.40
C CYS A 44 -13.89 -6.97 2.65
N LYS A 45 -13.86 -8.14 3.28
CA LYS A 45 -12.61 -8.81 3.67
C LYS A 45 -11.64 -9.00 2.50
N PHE A 46 -12.17 -9.20 1.29
CA PHE A 46 -11.34 -9.41 0.11
C PHE A 46 -10.51 -8.17 -0.26
N VAL A 47 -11.12 -6.98 -0.35
CA VAL A 47 -10.37 -5.76 -0.67
C VAL A 47 -9.39 -5.39 0.43
N ILE A 48 -9.78 -5.57 1.70
CA ILE A 48 -8.93 -5.30 2.86
C ILE A 48 -7.67 -6.17 2.79
N ASN A 49 -7.83 -7.47 2.55
CA ASN A 49 -6.69 -8.38 2.45
C ASN A 49 -5.75 -8.03 1.28
N LEU A 50 -6.29 -7.59 0.14
CA LEU A 50 -5.47 -7.16 -0.99
C LEU A 50 -4.70 -5.87 -0.68
N LEU A 51 -5.34 -4.89 -0.05
CA LEU A 51 -4.68 -3.64 0.36
C LEU A 51 -3.59 -3.90 1.40
N LEU A 52 -3.85 -4.75 2.40
CA LEU A 52 -2.87 -5.14 3.41
C LEU A 52 -1.65 -5.82 2.78
N ALA A 53 -1.86 -6.74 1.82
CA ALA A 53 -0.76 -7.38 1.12
C ALA A 53 0.13 -6.38 0.36
N VAL A 54 -0.44 -5.32 -0.20
CA VAL A 54 0.34 -4.23 -0.82
C VAL A 54 1.08 -3.44 0.26
N ILE A 55 0.42 -3.04 1.34
CA ILE A 55 1.03 -2.26 2.44
C ILE A 55 2.21 -3.02 3.06
N ASP A 56 2.06 -4.33 3.31
CA ASP A 56 3.13 -5.20 3.81
C ASP A 56 4.37 -5.19 2.89
N GLU A 57 4.16 -5.17 1.57
CA GLU A 57 5.25 -5.07 0.59
C GLU A 57 5.93 -3.70 0.62
N LEU A 58 5.15 -2.61 0.73
CA LEU A 58 5.72 -1.27 0.88
C LEU A 58 6.55 -1.16 2.17
N GLU A 59 6.08 -1.74 3.27
CA GLU A 59 6.83 -1.77 4.53
C GLU A 59 8.13 -2.60 4.42
N ARG A 60 8.10 -3.72 3.70
CA ARG A 60 9.28 -4.54 3.45
C ARG A 60 10.35 -3.71 2.71
N ILE A 61 9.95 -3.02 1.65
CA ILE A 61 10.84 -2.14 0.86
C ILE A 61 11.41 -1.04 1.74
N TYR A 62 10.57 -0.36 2.55
CA TYR A 62 11.04 0.67 3.48
C TYR A 62 12.07 0.15 4.49
N LYS A 63 11.85 -1.04 5.06
CA LYS A 63 12.81 -1.69 5.96
C LYS A 63 14.12 -2.01 5.24
N GLU A 64 14.07 -2.46 3.99
CA GLU A 64 15.27 -2.71 3.17
C GLU A 64 16.03 -1.43 2.83
N MET A 65 15.34 -0.34 2.50
CA MET A 65 15.96 0.98 2.29
C MET A 65 16.74 1.44 3.52
N LYS A 66 16.11 1.34 4.70
CA LYS A 66 16.73 1.72 5.97
C LYS A 66 17.94 0.86 6.33
N ASN A 67 17.83 -0.46 6.16
CA ASN A 67 18.95 -1.38 6.41
C ASN A 67 20.13 -1.13 5.46
N ASN A 68 19.88 -0.76 4.20
CA ASN A 68 20.92 -0.43 3.24
C ASN A 68 21.60 0.91 3.55
N ALA A 69 20.87 1.88 4.12
CA ALA A 69 21.45 3.14 4.60
C ALA A 69 22.36 2.92 5.82
N ASP A 70 21.99 2.00 6.73
CA ASP A 70 22.75 1.70 7.95
C ASP A 70 23.99 0.80 7.72
N THR A 71 24.01 0.02 6.63
CA THR A 71 25.11 -0.92 6.31
C THR A 71 26.22 -0.33 5.45
N GLY A 72 26.34 1.01 5.37
CA GLY A 72 27.37 1.72 4.60
C GLY A 72 28.79 1.15 4.76
N ILE A 73 29.15 0.22 3.85
CA ILE A 73 30.48 -0.22 3.45
C ILE A 73 30.72 0.37 2.06
#